data_AF-A0A9E3GNK8-F1
#
_entry.id   AF-A0A9E3GNK8-F1
#
_cell.length_a   1.000
_cell.length_b   1.000
_cell.length_c   1.000
_cell.angle_alpha   90.00
_cell.angle_beta   90.00
_cell.angle_gamma   90.00
#
_symmetry.space_group_name_H-M   'P 1'
#
loop_
_entity.id
_entity.type
_entity.pdbx_description
1 polymer ?
#
loop_
_entity_poly.entity_id
_entity_poly.type
_entity_poly.pdbx_seq_one_letter_code
_entity_poly.pdbx_strand_id
1 'polypeptide(L)'
;MKHFPWRRRGRRQRIDPFGVGEPWRHYVRRALQAQARYDRAVGGMPAGPLRERLEEIGRRIEEASQECWRTAQRGDALDDAVSTLDVPAVRARLATRTGETVAAAGAADPVVASLRAQLAAAERMTAVVADARERLAVVEARLGEAVAAAVALSALADGAADTGRLGNEVDRVVEELAALSSALDETRALGA
;
A
#
# COMPACT_ATOMS: atom_id res chain seq x y z
N MET A 1 22.60 11.67 14.47
CA MET A 1 21.84 10.44 14.80
C MET A 1 20.39 10.84 15.02
N LYS A 2 19.48 10.47 14.10
CA LYS A 2 18.04 10.70 14.25
C LYS A 2 17.41 9.37 14.66
N HIS A 3 16.78 9.33 15.83
CA HIS A 3 16.06 8.17 16.33
C HIS A 3 14.80 7.96 15.50
N PHE A 4 14.74 6.89 14.73
CA PHE A 4 13.49 6.40 14.13
C PHE A 4 12.77 5.54 15.17
N PRO A 5 11.48 5.82 15.48
CA PRO A 5 10.74 5.04 16.46
C PRO A 5 10.29 3.74 15.77
N TRP A 6 11.01 2.65 16.03
CA TRP A 6 10.56 1.31 15.67
C TRP A 6 9.19 1.08 16.31
N ARG A 7 8.13 1.03 15.50
CA ARG A 7 6.82 0.55 15.96
C ARG A 7 7.02 -0.87 16.49
N ARG A 8 6.49 -1.15 17.68
CA ARG A 8 6.56 -2.47 18.33
C ARG A 8 6.17 -3.55 17.31
N ARG A 9 7.06 -4.54 17.10
CA ARG A 9 6.73 -5.75 16.33
C ARG A 9 5.61 -6.49 17.07
N GLY A 10 4.36 -6.18 16.71
CA GLY A 10 3.22 -7.04 17.01
C GLY A 10 3.44 -8.41 16.37
N ARG A 11 2.81 -9.46 16.91
CA ARG A 11 2.85 -10.79 16.29
C ARG A 11 2.53 -10.65 14.81
N ARG A 12 3.38 -11.23 13.94
CA ARG A 12 3.16 -11.27 12.49
C ARG A 12 1.75 -11.77 12.23
N GLN A 13 0.90 -10.91 11.68
CA GLN A 13 -0.49 -11.24 11.43
C GLN A 13 -0.55 -12.24 10.29
N ARG A 14 -1.45 -13.21 10.36
CA ARG A 14 -1.67 -14.11 9.23
C ARG A 14 -2.30 -13.30 8.11
N ILE A 15 -1.63 -13.25 6.94
CA ILE A 15 -2.16 -12.56 5.77
C ILE A 15 -3.31 -13.38 5.18
N ASP A 16 -4.48 -12.77 5.04
CA ASP A 16 -5.64 -13.34 4.36
C ASP A 16 -6.03 -12.45 3.17
N PRO A 17 -5.59 -12.78 1.93
CA PRO A 17 -5.88 -11.96 0.76
C PRO A 17 -7.37 -11.81 0.45
N PHE A 18 -8.23 -12.69 0.95
CA PHE A 18 -9.67 -12.64 0.67
C PHE A 18 -10.44 -11.73 1.63
N GLY A 19 -9.78 -11.20 2.65
CA GLY A 19 -10.35 -10.21 3.56
C GLY A 19 -10.45 -8.80 2.99
N VAL A 20 -10.02 -8.57 1.74
CA VAL A 20 -10.12 -7.29 1.02
C VAL A 20 -10.70 -7.51 -0.38
N GLY A 21 -11.33 -6.46 -0.93
CA GLY A 21 -11.86 -6.43 -2.28
C GLY A 21 -10.80 -6.33 -3.38
N GLU A 22 -11.26 -6.33 -4.64
CA GLU A 22 -10.40 -5.92 -5.77
C GLU A 22 -10.32 -4.39 -5.85
N PRO A 23 -9.18 -3.80 -6.28
CA PRO A 23 -7.96 -4.47 -6.77
C PRO A 23 -6.97 -4.84 -5.65
N TRP A 24 -7.26 -4.54 -4.38
CA TRP A 24 -6.32 -4.73 -3.26
C TRP A 24 -5.87 -6.18 -3.10
N ARG A 25 -6.81 -7.11 -3.24
CA ARG A 25 -6.54 -8.54 -3.20
C ARG A 25 -5.50 -8.96 -4.24
N HIS A 26 -5.53 -8.39 -5.45
CA HIS A 26 -4.54 -8.67 -6.49
C HIS A 26 -3.12 -8.42 -5.98
N TYR A 27 -2.85 -7.21 -5.48
CA TYR A 27 -1.51 -6.83 -4.99
C TYR A 27 -1.01 -7.74 -3.86
N VAL A 28 -1.89 -8.06 -2.90
CA VAL A 28 -1.54 -8.95 -1.77
C VAL A 28 -1.19 -10.35 -2.28
N ARG A 29 -1.98 -10.91 -3.20
CA ARG A 29 -1.70 -12.22 -3.79
C ARG A 29 -0.38 -12.22 -4.58
N ARG A 30 -0.08 -11.16 -5.32
CA ARG A 30 1.17 -11.02 -6.08
C ARG A 30 2.37 -10.96 -5.15
N ALA A 31 2.29 -10.21 -4.04
CA ALA A 31 3.34 -10.15 -3.03
C ALA A 31 3.61 -11.52 -2.39
N LEU A 32 2.56 -12.24 -1.96
CA LEU A 32 2.69 -13.60 -1.40
C LEU A 32 3.29 -14.60 -2.39
N GLN A 33 2.90 -14.50 -3.67
CA GLN A 33 3.45 -15.36 -4.71
C GLN A 33 4.91 -15.03 -5.03
N ALA A 34 5.31 -13.76 -4.94
CA ALA A 34 6.71 -13.36 -5.07
C ALA A 34 7.53 -13.91 -3.89
N GLN A 35 7.06 -13.73 -2.65
CA GLN A 35 7.69 -14.29 -1.45
C GLN A 35 7.89 -15.81 -1.56
N ALA A 36 6.83 -16.56 -1.88
CA ALA A 36 6.94 -18.03 -1.99
C ALA A 36 7.91 -18.48 -3.10
N ARG A 37 8.02 -17.73 -4.20
CA ARG A 37 8.99 -18.01 -5.26
C ARG A 37 10.41 -17.69 -4.83
N TYR A 38 10.60 -16.58 -4.12
CA TYR A 38 11.89 -16.20 -3.54
C TYR A 38 12.40 -17.26 -2.57
N ASP A 39 11.56 -17.66 -1.61
CA ASP A 39 11.90 -18.67 -0.60
C ASP A 39 12.26 -20.02 -1.24
N ARG A 40 11.57 -20.40 -2.31
CA ARG A 40 11.90 -21.61 -3.08
C ARG A 40 13.26 -21.50 -3.78
N ALA A 41 13.56 -20.37 -4.40
CA ALA A 41 14.84 -20.15 -5.07
C ALA A 41 16.01 -20.24 -4.09
N VAL A 42 15.90 -19.54 -2.96
CA VAL A 42 16.93 -19.53 -1.91
C VAL A 42 17.05 -20.89 -1.22
N GLY A 43 15.93 -21.58 -0.96
CA GLY A 43 15.92 -22.90 -0.34
C GLY A 43 16.57 -24.00 -1.17
N GLY A 44 16.65 -23.82 -2.50
CA GLY A 44 17.35 -24.74 -3.41
C GLY A 44 18.87 -24.54 -3.46
N MET A 45 19.39 -23.46 -2.85
CA MET A 45 20.82 -23.16 -2.88
C MET A 45 21.61 -23.98 -1.84
N PRO A 46 22.87 -24.35 -2.14
CA PRO A 46 23.78 -24.92 -1.15
C PRO A 46 23.92 -24.00 0.08
N ALA A 47 24.14 -24.61 1.25
CA ALA A 47 24.45 -23.85 2.45
C ALA A 47 25.77 -23.08 2.26
N GLY A 48 25.78 -21.81 2.69
CA GLY A 48 26.96 -20.95 2.60
C GLY A 48 26.60 -19.47 2.77
N PRO A 49 27.60 -18.58 2.80
CA PRO A 49 27.41 -17.16 3.11
C PRO A 49 26.43 -16.44 2.17
N LEU A 50 26.41 -16.84 0.90
CA LEU A 50 25.49 -16.28 -0.10
C LEU A 50 24.02 -16.60 0.24
N ARG A 51 23.75 -17.85 0.59
CA ARG A 51 22.41 -18.29 0.98
C ARG A 51 21.97 -17.61 2.27
N GLU A 52 22.84 -17.53 3.28
CA GLU A 52 22.55 -16.80 4.52
C GLU A 52 22.15 -15.35 4.24
N ARG A 53 22.90 -14.67 3.35
CA ARG A 53 22.58 -13.29 2.94
C ARG A 53 21.22 -13.18 2.27
N LEU A 54 20.88 -14.10 1.37
CA LEU A 54 19.58 -14.13 0.70
C LEU A 54 18.44 -14.48 1.67
N GLU A 55 18.67 -15.33 2.67
CA GLU A 55 17.70 -15.58 3.74
C GLU A 55 17.45 -14.30 4.57
N GLU A 56 18.45 -13.44 4.77
CA GLU A 56 18.22 -12.12 5.38
C GLU A 56 17.31 -11.22 4.54
N ILE A 57 17.50 -11.24 3.23
CA ILE A 57 16.67 -10.47 2.29
C ILE A 57 15.25 -11.06 2.24
N GLY A 58 15.10 -12.38 2.29
CA GLY A 58 13.80 -13.06 2.38
C GLY A 58 12.98 -12.60 3.59
N ARG A 59 13.63 -12.40 4.75
CA ARG A 59 12.97 -11.81 5.94
C ARG A 59 12.40 -10.41 5.69
N ARG A 60 13.05 -9.60 4.84
CA ARG A 60 12.59 -8.26 4.47
C ARG A 60 11.46 -8.32 3.43
N ILE A 61 11.51 -9.26 2.50
CA ILE A 61 10.42 -9.53 1.54
C ILE A 61 9.14 -9.96 2.26
N GLU A 62 9.28 -10.78 3.30
CA GLU A 62 8.17 -11.15 4.18
C GLU A 62 7.59 -9.91 4.88
N GLU A 63 8.44 -9.01 5.38
CA GLU A 63 8.03 -7.74 5.98
C GLU A 63 7.31 -6.83 4.97
N ALA A 64 7.83 -6.73 3.74
CA ALA A 64 7.16 -6.01 2.65
C ALA A 64 5.78 -6.61 2.30
N SER A 65 5.64 -7.94 2.36
CA SER A 65 4.35 -8.61 2.13
C SER A 65 3.33 -8.31 3.24
N GLN A 66 3.78 -8.21 4.49
CA GLN A 66 2.95 -7.79 5.62
C GLN A 66 2.53 -6.32 5.52
N GLU A 67 3.43 -5.45 5.07
CA GLU A 67 3.12 -4.04 4.81
C GLU A 67 2.15 -3.86 3.64
N CYS A 68 2.31 -4.65 2.57
CA CYS A 68 1.37 -4.71 1.46
C CYS A 68 -0.04 -5.09 1.95
N TRP A 69 -0.14 -6.10 2.81
CA TRP A 69 -1.41 -6.51 3.42
C TRP A 69 -2.08 -5.40 4.24
N ARG A 70 -1.30 -4.66 5.05
CA ARG A 70 -1.82 -3.56 5.86
C ARG A 70 -2.22 -2.35 5.01
N THR A 71 -1.47 -2.06 3.94
CA THR A 71 -1.82 -1.02 2.97
C THR A 71 -3.11 -1.38 2.23
N ALA A 72 -3.23 -2.63 1.78
CA ALA A 72 -4.42 -3.15 1.12
C ALA A 72 -5.69 -3.01 1.99
N GLN A 73 -5.65 -3.43 3.27
CA GLN A 73 -6.78 -3.29 4.18
C GLN A 73 -7.22 -1.83 4.37
N ARG A 74 -6.26 -0.89 4.45
CA ARG A 74 -6.57 0.53 4.60
C ARG A 74 -7.14 1.14 3.33
N GLY A 75 -6.59 0.76 2.18
CA GLY A 75 -7.09 1.17 0.88
C GLY A 75 -8.52 0.70 0.64
N ASP A 76 -8.80 -0.56 0.96
CA ASP A 76 -10.13 -1.16 0.87
C ASP A 76 -11.14 -0.43 1.76
N ALA A 77 -10.77 -0.18 3.02
CA ALA A 77 -11.61 0.58 3.94
C ALA A 77 -11.84 2.05 3.50
N LEU A 78 -10.91 2.66 2.76
CA LEU A 78 -11.10 3.99 2.18
C LEU A 78 -12.02 3.95 0.96
N ASP A 79 -11.91 2.94 0.10
CA ASP A 79 -12.85 2.72 -1.01
C ASP A 79 -14.29 2.55 -0.48
N ASP A 80 -14.49 1.75 0.56
CA ASP A 80 -15.79 1.57 1.22
C ASP A 80 -16.34 2.90 1.78
N ALA A 81 -15.48 3.70 2.40
CA ALA A 81 -15.87 5.00 2.95
C ALA A 81 -16.24 6.01 1.84
N VAL A 82 -15.50 6.03 0.73
CA VAL A 82 -15.85 6.85 -0.45
C VAL A 82 -17.17 6.37 -1.06
N SER A 83 -17.39 5.06 -1.14
CA SER A 83 -18.66 4.50 -1.63
C SER A 83 -19.84 4.91 -0.75
N THR A 84 -19.65 4.91 0.57
CA THR A 84 -20.68 5.31 1.55
C THR A 84 -21.08 6.78 1.43
N LEU A 85 -20.16 7.66 1.03
CA LEU A 85 -20.45 9.09 0.85
C LEU A 85 -21.41 9.38 -0.31
N ASP A 86 -21.64 8.43 -1.22
CA ASP A 86 -22.50 8.59 -2.41
C ASP A 86 -22.25 9.93 -3.12
N VAL A 87 -21.02 10.10 -3.61
CA VAL A 87 -20.57 11.32 -4.31
C VAL A 87 -21.57 11.80 -5.38
N PRO A 88 -22.18 10.93 -6.21
CA PRO A 88 -23.24 11.32 -7.13
C PRO A 88 -24.44 11.99 -6.44
N ALA A 89 -24.97 11.40 -5.36
CA ALA A 89 -26.10 11.99 -4.63
C ALA A 89 -25.72 13.32 -3.96
N VAL A 90 -24.52 13.43 -3.38
CA VAL A 90 -24.03 14.67 -2.78
C VAL A 90 -23.91 15.78 -3.83
N ARG A 91 -23.41 15.46 -5.04
CA ARG A 91 -23.34 16.41 -6.17
C ARG A 91 -24.73 16.85 -6.63
N ALA A 92 -25.68 15.92 -6.76
CA ALA A 92 -27.05 16.25 -7.13
C ALA A 92 -27.70 17.20 -6.11
N ARG A 93 -27.54 16.91 -4.82
CA ARG A 93 -28.05 17.76 -3.73
C ARG A 93 -27.42 19.15 -3.72
N LEU A 94 -26.11 19.26 -3.99
CA LEU A 94 -25.41 20.53 -4.11
C LEU A 94 -25.94 21.36 -5.29
N ALA A 95 -26.20 20.73 -6.43
CA ALA A 95 -26.73 21.39 -7.62
C ALA A 95 -28.14 21.96 -7.38
N THR A 96 -29.04 21.15 -6.81
CA THR A 96 -30.40 21.59 -6.43
C THR A 96 -30.34 22.78 -5.48
N ARG A 97 -29.54 22.67 -4.40
CA ARG A 97 -29.49 23.70 -3.36
C ARG A 97 -28.87 25.02 -3.83
N THR A 98 -27.87 24.93 -4.70
CA THR A 98 -27.26 26.11 -5.32
C THR A 98 -28.26 26.82 -6.23
N GLY A 99 -29.08 26.06 -7.00
CA GLY A 99 -30.16 26.63 -7.81
C GLY A 99 -31.21 27.36 -6.99
N GLU A 100 -31.65 26.78 -5.87
CA GLU A 100 -32.59 27.41 -4.93
C GLU A 100 -32.02 28.70 -4.32
N THR A 101 -30.74 28.70 -3.93
CA THR A 101 -30.07 29.86 -3.32
C THR A 101 -29.95 31.03 -4.32
N VAL A 102 -29.61 30.74 -5.58
CA VAL A 102 -29.53 31.75 -6.64
C VAL A 102 -30.90 32.38 -6.90
N ALA A 103 -31.97 31.58 -6.90
CA ALA A 103 -33.33 32.07 -7.04
C ALA A 103 -33.80 32.93 -5.85
N ALA A 104 -33.27 32.68 -4.65
CA ALA A 104 -33.64 33.37 -3.42
C ALA A 104 -32.86 34.69 -3.13
N ALA A 105 -31.91 35.08 -4.00
CA ALA A 105 -31.17 36.35 -3.95
C ALA A 105 -30.58 36.75 -2.58
N GLY A 106 -30.17 35.79 -1.72
CA GLY A 106 -29.64 36.14 -0.40
C GLY A 106 -28.93 35.04 0.38
N ALA A 107 -27.85 35.46 1.06
CA ALA A 107 -27.00 34.80 2.06
C ALA A 107 -26.25 33.51 1.68
N ALA A 108 -25.07 33.33 2.29
CA ALA A 108 -24.28 32.11 2.16
C ALA A 108 -25.01 30.94 2.82
N ASP A 109 -25.33 29.90 2.03
CA ASP A 109 -26.00 28.71 2.55
C ASP A 109 -24.99 27.76 3.24
N PRO A 110 -25.09 27.55 4.57
CA PRO A 110 -24.20 26.63 5.29
C PRO A 110 -24.32 25.18 4.80
N VAL A 111 -25.47 24.77 4.27
CA VAL A 111 -25.66 23.44 3.67
C VAL A 111 -24.82 23.29 2.40
N VAL A 112 -24.77 24.34 1.56
CA VAL A 112 -23.90 24.36 0.37
C VAL A 112 -22.42 24.25 0.76
N ALA A 113 -22.00 24.96 1.80
CA ALA A 113 -20.64 24.87 2.31
C ALA A 113 -20.30 23.46 2.82
N SER A 114 -21.21 22.82 3.58
CA SER A 114 -21.05 21.45 4.07
C SER A 114 -20.96 20.43 2.93
N LEU A 115 -21.85 20.50 1.94
CA LEU A 115 -21.84 19.60 0.78
C LEU A 115 -20.53 19.72 -0.03
N ARG A 116 -20.01 20.95 -0.21
CA ARG A 116 -18.69 21.15 -0.83
C ARG A 116 -17.56 20.54 -0.02
N ALA A 117 -17.59 20.65 1.31
CA ALA A 117 -16.59 20.05 2.17
C ALA A 117 -16.60 18.51 2.07
N GLN A 118 -17.78 17.89 1.97
CA GLN A 118 -17.93 16.45 1.75
C GLN A 118 -17.33 16.01 0.41
N LEU A 119 -17.58 16.75 -0.68
CA LEU A 119 -16.98 16.45 -1.98
C LEU A 119 -15.45 16.59 -1.95
N ALA A 120 -14.94 17.65 -1.31
CA ALA A 120 -13.50 17.84 -1.16
C ALA A 120 -12.86 16.72 -0.32
N ALA A 121 -13.56 16.20 0.69
CA ALA A 121 -13.09 15.04 1.46
C ALA A 121 -13.03 13.78 0.59
N ALA A 122 -14.08 13.50 -0.18
CA ALA A 122 -14.12 12.36 -1.10
C ALA A 122 -13.00 12.42 -2.16
N GLU A 123 -12.72 13.61 -2.70
CA GLU A 123 -11.63 13.84 -3.66
C GLU A 123 -10.26 13.52 -3.05
N ARG A 124 -9.99 14.00 -1.82
CA ARG A 124 -8.74 13.69 -1.10
C ARG A 124 -8.61 12.18 -0.83
N MET A 125 -9.67 11.52 -0.38
CA MET A 125 -9.67 10.08 -0.13
C MET A 125 -9.39 9.29 -1.42
N THR A 126 -10.03 9.68 -2.53
CA THR A 126 -9.84 9.04 -3.84
C THR A 126 -8.40 9.23 -4.34
N ALA A 127 -7.82 10.42 -4.19
CA ALA A 127 -6.44 10.68 -4.57
C ALA A 127 -5.45 9.83 -3.78
N VAL A 128 -5.68 9.68 -2.48
CA VAL A 128 -4.86 8.84 -1.59
C VAL A 128 -4.97 7.35 -1.94
N VAL A 129 -6.18 6.88 -2.28
CA VAL A 129 -6.38 5.52 -2.79
C VAL A 129 -5.61 5.29 -4.10
N ALA A 130 -5.66 6.25 -5.04
CA ALA A 130 -4.95 6.14 -6.30
C ALA A 130 -3.43 6.06 -6.11
N ASP A 131 -2.85 6.94 -5.28
CA ASP A 131 -1.43 6.93 -4.92
C ASP A 131 -1.03 5.61 -4.26
N ALA A 132 -1.87 5.07 -3.36
CA ALA A 132 -1.61 3.78 -2.73
C ALA A 132 -1.54 2.63 -3.75
N ARG A 133 -2.43 2.61 -4.73
CA ARG A 133 -2.43 1.58 -5.80
C ARG A 133 -1.20 1.68 -6.68
N GLU A 134 -0.79 2.89 -7.06
CA GLU A 134 0.43 3.10 -7.86
C GLU A 134 1.67 2.61 -7.12
N ARG A 135 1.80 2.93 -5.84
CA ARG A 135 2.92 2.45 -5.02
C ARG A 135 2.91 0.94 -4.83
N LEU A 136 1.74 0.32 -4.65
CA LEU A 136 1.63 -1.14 -4.59
C LEU A 136 2.06 -1.81 -5.90
N ALA A 137 1.78 -1.20 -7.05
CA ALA A 137 2.26 -1.69 -8.35
C ALA A 137 3.80 -1.63 -8.45
N VAL A 138 4.42 -0.56 -7.96
CA VAL A 138 5.89 -0.45 -7.88
C VAL A 138 6.49 -1.52 -6.96
N VAL A 139 5.86 -1.76 -5.81
CA VAL A 139 6.26 -2.81 -4.86
C VAL A 139 6.20 -4.19 -5.51
N GLU A 140 5.12 -4.51 -6.20
CA GLU A 140 4.99 -5.76 -6.94
C GLU A 140 6.14 -5.95 -7.95
N ALA A 141 6.44 -4.92 -8.74
CA ALA A 141 7.51 -4.97 -9.74
C ALA A 141 8.87 -5.27 -9.08
N ARG A 142 9.21 -4.56 -8.00
CA ARG A 142 10.46 -4.74 -7.27
C ARG A 142 10.55 -6.11 -6.57
N LEU A 143 9.44 -6.63 -6.04
CA LEU A 143 9.40 -8.00 -5.53
C LEU A 143 9.62 -9.03 -6.64
N GLY A 144 9.09 -8.77 -7.84
CA GLY A 144 9.35 -9.59 -9.03
C GLY A 144 10.83 -9.58 -9.44
N GLU A 145 11.47 -8.41 -9.41
CA GLU A 145 12.90 -8.25 -9.65
C GLU A 145 13.75 -9.01 -8.62
N ALA A 146 13.41 -8.90 -7.33
CA ALA A 146 14.10 -9.62 -6.27
C ALA A 146 14.04 -11.15 -6.45
N VAL A 147 12.89 -11.67 -6.89
CA VAL A 147 12.73 -13.09 -7.25
C VAL A 147 13.61 -13.45 -8.44
N ALA A 148 13.64 -12.64 -9.49
CA ALA A 148 14.47 -12.88 -10.67
C ALA A 148 15.97 -12.92 -10.32
N ALA A 149 16.42 -11.98 -9.48
CA ALA A 149 17.80 -11.94 -8.97
C ALA A 149 18.15 -13.19 -8.15
N ALA A 150 17.27 -13.61 -7.23
CA ALA A 150 17.49 -14.83 -6.45
C ALA A 150 17.55 -16.09 -7.33
N VAL A 151 16.70 -16.18 -8.36
CA VAL A 151 16.72 -17.28 -9.33
C VAL A 151 18.04 -17.27 -10.12
N ALA A 152 18.49 -16.11 -10.61
CA ALA A 152 19.75 -15.99 -11.33
C ALA A 152 20.95 -16.42 -10.47
N LEU A 153 21.01 -15.95 -9.22
CA LEU A 153 22.06 -16.31 -8.26
C LEU A 153 21.98 -17.78 -7.82
N SER A 154 20.80 -18.40 -7.83
CA SER A 154 20.67 -19.84 -7.58
C SER A 154 21.22 -20.69 -8.74
N ALA A 155 21.17 -20.15 -9.97
CA ALA A 155 21.67 -20.82 -11.16
C ALA A 155 23.17 -20.58 -11.40
N LEU A 156 23.70 -19.44 -10.92
CA LEU A 156 25.10 -19.03 -11.07
C LEU A 156 25.83 -19.25 -9.74
N ALA A 157 26.80 -20.16 -9.69
CA ALA A 157 27.52 -20.51 -8.46
C ALA A 157 28.46 -19.42 -7.90
N ASP A 158 28.49 -18.21 -8.48
CA ASP A 158 29.36 -17.10 -8.06
C ASP A 158 28.58 -15.77 -8.06
N GLY A 159 28.53 -15.05 -6.92
CA GLY A 159 27.88 -13.74 -6.90
C GLY A 159 27.74 -13.02 -5.55
N ALA A 160 28.83 -12.62 -4.91
CA ALA A 160 28.78 -11.84 -3.66
C ALA A 160 28.34 -10.36 -3.85
N ALA A 161 28.73 -9.71 -4.95
CA ALA A 161 28.47 -8.28 -5.17
C ALA A 161 27.00 -7.93 -5.47
N ASP A 162 26.25 -8.83 -6.11
CA ASP A 162 24.85 -8.60 -6.49
C ASP A 162 23.89 -8.63 -5.27
N THR A 163 24.25 -9.35 -4.22
CA THR A 163 23.42 -9.44 -3.01
C THR A 163 23.35 -8.15 -2.19
N GLY A 164 24.40 -7.32 -2.25
CA GLY A 164 24.43 -6.02 -1.57
C GLY A 164 23.42 -5.05 -2.17
N ARG A 165 23.33 -5.01 -3.51
CA ARG A 165 22.38 -4.18 -4.24
C ARG A 165 20.94 -4.60 -3.95
N LEU A 166 20.65 -5.89 -4.05
CA LEU A 166 19.33 -6.45 -3.79
C LEU A 166 18.83 -6.15 -2.37
N GLY A 167 19.71 -6.26 -1.36
CA GLY A 167 19.34 -5.93 0.02
C GLY A 167 18.88 -4.47 0.16
N ASN A 168 19.63 -3.53 -0.40
CA ASN A 168 19.32 -2.09 -0.32
C ASN A 168 18.01 -1.74 -1.04
N GLU A 169 17.72 -2.38 -2.17
CA GLU A 169 16.45 -2.18 -2.89
C GLU A 169 15.24 -2.65 -2.07
N VAL A 170 15.35 -3.80 -1.41
CA VAL A 170 14.27 -4.33 -0.55
C VAL A 170 14.08 -3.46 0.70
N ASP A 171 15.14 -2.95 1.32
CA ASP A 171 15.02 -2.01 2.45
C ASP A 171 14.23 -0.76 2.05
N ARG A 172 14.55 -0.18 0.89
CA ARG A 172 13.85 0.99 0.35
C ARG A 172 12.36 0.72 0.13
N VAL A 173 12.00 -0.47 -0.35
CA VAL A 173 10.59 -0.87 -0.53
C VAL A 173 9.84 -0.90 0.79
N VAL A 174 10.45 -1.47 1.84
CA VAL A 174 9.83 -1.55 3.17
C VAL A 174 9.60 -0.16 3.75
N GLU A 175 10.57 0.75 3.59
CA GLU A 175 10.45 2.14 4.03
C GLU A 175 9.35 2.90 3.28
N GLU A 176 9.29 2.77 1.94
CA GLU A 176 8.25 3.40 1.11
C GLU A 176 6.84 2.89 1.47
N LEU A 177 6.68 1.60 1.75
CA LEU A 177 5.42 1.01 2.19
C LEU A 177 5.01 1.47 3.59
N ALA A 178 5.94 1.55 4.54
CA ALA A 178 5.65 2.02 5.90
C ALA A 178 5.24 3.50 5.93
N ALA A 179 5.88 4.33 5.08
CA ALA A 179 5.51 5.72 4.89
C ALA A 179 4.10 5.87 4.29
N LEU A 180 3.79 5.09 3.24
CA LEU A 180 2.46 5.06 2.64
C LEU A 180 1.38 4.62 3.63
N SER A 181 1.64 3.53 4.36
CA SER A 181 0.78 3.02 5.42
C SER A 181 0.40 4.11 6.43
N SER A 182 1.38 4.95 6.81
CA SER A 182 1.15 6.04 7.77
C SER A 182 0.32 7.18 7.18
N ALA A 183 0.57 7.56 5.91
CA ALA A 183 -0.21 8.58 5.22
C ALA A 183 -1.69 8.18 5.04
N LEU A 184 -1.97 6.89 4.80
CA LEU A 184 -3.32 6.34 4.72
C LEU A 184 -4.06 6.45 6.07
N ASP A 185 -3.37 6.12 7.17
CA ASP A 185 -3.93 6.25 8.53
C ASP A 185 -4.23 7.71 8.89
N GLU A 186 -3.33 8.64 8.55
CA GLU A 186 -3.54 10.09 8.76
C GLU A 186 -4.74 10.62 7.97
N THR A 187 -4.89 10.21 6.71
CA THR A 187 -6.03 10.65 5.87
C THR A 187 -7.35 10.16 6.42
N ARG A 188 -7.41 8.92 6.92
CA ARG A 188 -8.59 8.39 7.61
C ARG A 188 -8.91 9.19 8.88
N ALA A 189 -7.90 9.55 9.66
CA ALA A 189 -8.08 10.33 10.89
C ALA A 189 -8.56 11.78 10.64
N LEU A 190 -8.20 12.36 9.49
CA LEU A 190 -8.64 13.70 9.07
C LEU A 190 -10.00 13.71 8.35
N GLY A 191 -10.48 12.53 7.91
CA GLY A 191 -11.78 12.35 7.25
C GLY A 191 -12.92 11.92 8.18
N ALA A 192 -12.61 11.62 9.45
CA ALA A 192 -13.57 11.34 10.53
C ALA A 192 -13.89 12.62 11.31
#